data_AF-A0A2G3JYH8-F1
#
_entry.id   AF-A0A2G3JYH8-F1
#
_cell.length_a   1.000
_cell.length_b   1.000
_cell.length_c   1.000
_cell.angle_alpha   90.00
_cell.angle_beta   90.00
_cell.angle_gamma   90.00
#
_symmetry.space_group_name_H-M   'P 1'
#
loop_
_entity.id
_entity.type
_entity.pdbx_description
1 polymer ?
#
loop_
_entity_poly.entity_id
_entity_poly.type
_entity_poly.pdbx_seq_one_letter_code
_entity_poly.pdbx_strand_id
1 'polypeptide(L)'
;MARKEVDWEGIEGDYRAGALSLREIGRKFDVSDTLIRRKAKELGWERDLSEKVQAEVRAELVRTEVRNSQARTNQCEPANLRTKRTADPKRDREIVEAAAATGVAVVMSHRRDVAAARGIASLLLNELHDASQDIEA
;
A
#
# COMPACT_ATOMS: atom_id res chain seq x y z
N MET A 1 -3.21 -33.76 -28.48
CA MET A 1 -3.57 -32.97 -27.29
C MET A 1 -3.50 -31.50 -27.69
N ALA A 2 -4.64 -30.86 -27.94
CA ALA A 2 -4.66 -29.45 -28.32
C ALA A 2 -4.05 -28.63 -27.17
N ARG A 3 -2.97 -27.89 -27.46
CA ARG A 3 -2.34 -27.01 -26.48
C ARG A 3 -3.32 -25.85 -26.29
N LYS A 4 -4.04 -25.84 -25.16
CA LYS A 4 -4.88 -24.71 -24.75
C LYS A 4 -4.01 -23.46 -24.84
N GLU A 5 -4.33 -22.58 -25.78
CA GLU A 5 -3.63 -21.30 -25.92
C GLU A 5 -3.89 -20.53 -24.63
N VAL A 6 -2.85 -20.37 -23.84
CA VAL A 6 -2.92 -19.65 -22.57
C VAL A 6 -2.84 -18.17 -22.91
N ASP A 7 -3.84 -17.40 -22.50
CA ASP A 7 -3.88 -15.94 -22.66
C ASP A 7 -2.87 -15.28 -21.72
N TRP A 8 -1.61 -15.24 -22.16
CA TRP A 8 -0.51 -14.67 -21.39
C TRP A 8 -0.64 -13.16 -21.17
N GLU A 9 -1.30 -12.44 -22.07
CA GLU A 9 -1.51 -10.99 -21.97
C GLU A 9 -2.50 -10.64 -20.84
N GLY A 10 -3.56 -11.45 -20.67
CA GLY A 10 -4.49 -11.31 -19.54
C GLY A 10 -3.83 -11.63 -18.19
N ILE A 11 -2.98 -12.66 -18.17
CA ILE A 11 -2.17 -13.01 -16.99
C ILE A 11 -1.18 -11.89 -16.67
N GLU A 12 -0.52 -11.29 -17.66
CA GLU A 12 0.41 -10.17 -17.47
C GLU A 12 -0.28 -8.96 -16.84
N GLY A 13 -1.47 -8.62 -17.35
CA GLY A 13 -2.29 -7.52 -16.81
C GLY A 13 -2.67 -7.75 -15.35
N ASP A 14 -3.24 -8.91 -15.02
CA ASP A 14 -3.62 -9.26 -13.64
C ASP A 14 -2.38 -9.38 -12.72
N TYR A 15 -1.26 -9.89 -13.25
CA TYR A 15 0.00 -10.02 -12.52
C TYR A 15 0.61 -8.65 -12.20
N ARG A 16 0.62 -7.71 -13.14
CA ARG A 16 1.09 -6.34 -12.94
C ARG A 16 0.15 -5.50 -12.07
N ALA A 17 -1.16 -5.71 -12.17
CA ALA A 17 -2.15 -5.01 -11.37
C ALA A 17 -2.00 -5.29 -9.86
N GLY A 18 -1.47 -6.46 -9.48
CA GLY A 18 -1.19 -6.79 -8.08
C GLY A 18 -2.43 -6.94 -7.19
N ALA A 19 -3.63 -6.84 -7.75
CA ALA A 19 -4.91 -6.90 -7.04
C ALA A 19 -5.36 -8.33 -6.69
N LEU A 20 -4.88 -9.34 -7.43
CA LEU A 20 -5.22 -10.75 -7.27
C LEU A 20 -3.99 -11.57 -6.85
N SER A 21 -4.18 -12.58 -6.00
CA SER A 21 -3.10 -13.50 -5.66
C SER A 21 -2.76 -14.39 -6.87
N LEU A 22 -1.52 -14.86 -6.97
CA LEU A 22 -1.08 -15.70 -8.09
C LEU A 22 -1.88 -17.02 -8.19
N ARG A 23 -2.40 -17.51 -7.06
CA ARG A 23 -3.30 -18.65 -7.00
C ARG A 23 -4.68 -18.33 -7.58
N GLU A 24 -5.18 -17.12 -7.42
CA GLU A 24 -6.44 -16.66 -8.03
C GLU A 24 -6.30 -16.42 -9.52
N ILE A 25 -5.20 -15.82 -9.96
CA ILE A 25 -4.87 -15.67 -11.38
C ILE A 25 -4.76 -17.06 -12.01
N GLY A 26 -4.08 -17.99 -11.35
CA GLY A 26 -4.00 -19.38 -11.80
C GLY A 26 -5.36 -20.08 -11.91
N ARG A 27 -6.29 -19.82 -10.98
CA ARG A 27 -7.66 -20.34 -11.05
C ARG A 27 -8.47 -19.73 -12.20
N LYS A 28 -8.32 -18.43 -12.47
CA LYS A 28 -9.01 -17.74 -13.57
C LYS A 28 -8.59 -18.24 -14.95
N PHE A 29 -7.29 -18.38 -15.14
CA PHE A 29 -6.72 -18.74 -16.44
C PHE A 29 -6.41 -20.24 -16.58
N ASP A 30 -6.72 -21.05 -15.57
CA ASP A 30 -6.45 -22.49 -15.52
C ASP A 30 -4.96 -22.82 -15.71
N VAL A 31 -4.10 -22.02 -15.06
CA VAL A 31 -2.63 -22.13 -15.10
C VAL A 31 -2.10 -22.35 -13.69
N SER A 32 -1.07 -23.18 -13.55
CA SER A 32 -0.39 -23.30 -12.26
C SER A 32 0.35 -22.01 -11.91
N ASP A 33 0.25 -21.58 -10.65
CA ASP A 33 0.97 -20.43 -10.08
C ASP A 33 2.49 -20.50 -10.37
N THR A 34 3.06 -21.72 -10.36
CA THR A 34 4.46 -21.98 -10.72
C THR A 34 4.78 -21.60 -12.17
N LEU A 35 3.87 -21.84 -13.12
CA LEU A 35 4.03 -21.46 -14.52
C LEU A 35 3.99 -19.94 -14.72
N ILE A 36 3.09 -19.26 -14.00
CA ILE A 36 2.98 -17.79 -14.00
C ILE A 36 4.28 -17.17 -13.48
N ARG A 37 4.83 -17.66 -12.35
CA ARG A 37 6.12 -17.21 -11.81
C ARG A 37 7.28 -17.45 -12.77
N ARG A 38 7.33 -18.62 -13.42
CA ARG A 38 8.38 -18.92 -14.40
C ARG A 38 8.30 -17.97 -15.60
N LYS A 39 7.09 -17.73 -16.11
CA LYS A 39 6.87 -16.81 -17.23
C LYS A 39 7.15 -15.36 -16.88
N ALA A 40 6.77 -14.92 -15.69
CA ALA A 40 7.12 -13.61 -15.16
C ALA A 40 8.64 -13.41 -15.12
N LYS A 41 9.41 -14.42 -14.70
CA LYS A 41 10.87 -14.36 -14.68
C LYS A 41 11.49 -14.37 -16.09
N GLU A 42 10.94 -15.15 -17.02
CA GLU A 42 11.39 -15.22 -18.41
C GLU A 42 11.12 -13.91 -19.18
N LEU A 43 9.97 -13.28 -18.95
CA LEU A 43 9.51 -12.08 -19.65
C LEU A 43 9.81 -10.78 -18.88
N GLY A 44 10.41 -10.89 -17.68
CA GLY A 44 10.71 -9.73 -16.84
C GLY A 44 9.46 -8.99 -16.36
N TRP A 45 8.37 -9.70 -16.11
CA TRP A 45 7.18 -9.09 -15.52
C TRP A 45 7.48 -8.65 -14.09
N GLU A 46 7.51 -7.34 -13.87
CA GLU A 46 7.69 -6.74 -12.56
C GLU A 46 6.32 -6.58 -11.88
N ARG A 47 6.14 -7.21 -10.72
CA ARG A 47 4.94 -7.07 -9.89
C ARG A 47 5.21 -6.02 -8.81
N ASP A 48 5.39 -4.78 -9.22
CA ASP A 48 5.82 -3.74 -8.26
C ASP A 48 5.31 -2.34 -8.59
N LEU A 49 4.02 -2.13 -8.32
CA LEU A 49 3.51 -0.83 -7.93
C LEU A 49 3.23 -0.75 -6.42
N SER A 50 3.10 -1.88 -5.71
CA SER A 50 2.81 -1.88 -4.28
C SER A 50 3.97 -1.36 -3.42
N GLU A 51 5.23 -1.71 -3.71
CA GLU A 51 6.36 -1.15 -2.96
C GLU A 51 6.60 0.33 -3.26
N LYS A 52 6.45 0.75 -4.53
CA LYS A 52 6.55 2.17 -4.94
C LYS A 52 5.41 3.00 -4.37
N VAL A 53 4.18 2.51 -4.40
CA VAL A 53 3.02 3.18 -3.79
C VAL A 53 3.19 3.24 -2.28
N GLN A 54 3.67 2.18 -1.61
CA GLN A 54 3.96 2.26 -0.18
C GLN A 54 5.12 3.19 0.15
N ALA A 55 6.13 3.32 -0.71
CA ALA A 55 7.20 4.30 -0.55
C ALA A 55 6.68 5.73 -0.71
N GLU A 56 5.85 6.00 -1.72
CA GLU A 56 5.26 7.31 -1.96
C GLU A 56 4.23 7.68 -0.88
N VAL A 57 3.39 6.73 -0.43
CA VAL A 57 2.46 6.91 0.69
C VAL A 57 3.24 7.19 1.99
N ARG A 58 4.33 6.47 2.25
CA ARG A 58 5.21 6.78 3.39
C ARG A 58 5.83 8.17 3.25
N ALA A 59 6.28 8.56 2.07
CA ALA A 59 6.85 9.88 1.82
C ALA A 59 5.82 11.00 1.99
N GLU A 60 4.58 10.84 1.51
CA GLU A 60 3.50 11.81 1.68
C GLU A 60 2.98 11.87 3.12
N LEU A 61 2.91 10.74 3.83
CA LEU A 61 2.60 10.74 5.26
C LEU A 61 3.68 11.46 6.07
N VAL A 62 4.95 11.26 5.76
CA VAL A 62 6.06 12.00 6.37
C VAL A 62 5.99 13.48 5.99
N ARG A 63 5.70 13.84 4.73
CA ARG A 63 5.55 15.24 4.30
C ARG A 63 4.37 15.94 4.94
N THR A 64 3.25 15.25 5.15
CA THR A 64 2.06 15.80 5.82
C THR A 64 2.30 15.94 7.33
N GLU A 65 3.00 15.01 7.97
CA GLU A 65 3.47 15.13 9.36
C GLU A 65 4.50 16.26 9.51
N VAL A 66 5.41 16.41 8.56
CA VAL A 66 6.38 17.50 8.46
C VAL A 66 5.67 18.83 8.22
N ARG A 67 4.60 18.89 7.41
CA ARG A 67 3.80 20.11 7.19
C ARG A 67 2.98 20.51 8.41
N ASN A 68 2.51 19.55 9.22
CA ASN A 68 1.84 19.83 10.50
C ASN A 68 2.82 20.22 11.61
N SER A 69 4.08 19.78 11.55
CA SER A 69 5.12 20.18 12.52
C SER A 69 5.91 21.43 12.10
N GLN A 70 5.96 21.75 10.80
CA GLN A 70 6.66 22.92 10.23
C GLN A 70 5.80 24.18 10.11
N ALA A 71 4.56 24.19 10.60
CA ALA A 71 3.85 25.46 10.87
C ALA A 71 4.56 26.33 11.94
N ARG A 72 5.74 25.91 12.44
CA ARG A 72 6.56 26.68 13.38
C ARG A 72 7.93 27.17 12.89
N THR A 73 8.47 26.71 11.76
CA THR A 73 9.77 27.25 11.33
C THR A 73 9.99 27.15 9.82
N ASN A 74 9.85 28.31 9.17
CA ASN A 74 10.57 28.84 8.00
C ASN A 74 11.05 27.87 6.90
N GLN A 75 10.47 28.08 5.71
CA GLN A 75 11.05 28.09 4.36
C GLN A 75 12.37 27.32 4.12
N CYS A 76 12.38 26.40 3.15
CA CYS A 76 13.46 26.21 2.16
C CYS A 76 13.07 25.18 1.07
N GLU A 77 13.66 25.37 -0.12
CA GLU A 77 13.32 24.94 -1.47
C GLU A 77 13.45 23.43 -1.81
N PRO A 78 12.88 22.93 -2.94
CA PRO A 78 12.88 21.51 -3.29
C PRO A 78 14.14 21.10 -4.09
N ALA A 79 14.84 20.07 -3.59
CA ALA A 79 15.91 19.39 -4.31
C ALA A 79 15.40 18.16 -5.08
N ASN A 80 15.28 18.32 -6.40
CA ASN A 80 15.69 17.38 -7.45
C ASN A 80 15.61 15.86 -7.15
N LEU A 81 14.52 15.20 -7.56
CA LEU A 81 14.50 13.74 -7.73
C LEU A 81 14.28 13.37 -9.20
N ARG A 82 15.34 12.81 -9.78
CA ARG A 82 15.53 12.48 -11.19
C ARG A 82 14.66 11.27 -11.60
N THR A 83 13.66 11.51 -12.44
CA THR A 83 12.79 10.49 -13.03
C THR A 83 13.54 9.62 -14.05
N LYS A 84 13.48 8.29 -13.91
CA LYS A 84 13.76 7.34 -15.00
C LYS A 84 12.46 7.11 -15.79
N ARG A 85 12.62 7.19 -17.10
CA ARG A 85 11.60 7.36 -18.14
C ARG A 85 11.26 6.03 -18.81
N THR A 86 9.98 5.63 -18.82
CA THR A 86 9.36 4.81 -19.89
C THR A 86 7.83 4.84 -19.77
N ALA A 87 7.17 5.01 -20.94
CA ALA A 87 5.73 4.92 -21.25
C ALA A 87 4.79 5.96 -20.58
N ASP A 88 3.61 6.17 -21.15
CA ASP A 88 2.82 7.42 -21.16
C ASP A 88 2.64 8.15 -19.80
N PRO A 89 3.33 9.28 -19.55
CA PRO A 89 3.53 9.83 -18.21
C PRO A 89 2.28 10.46 -17.56
N LYS A 90 1.20 10.64 -18.31
CA LYS A 90 -0.04 11.24 -17.78
C LYS A 90 -0.99 10.20 -17.21
N ARG A 91 -1.16 9.06 -17.89
CA ARG A 91 -2.12 8.03 -17.49
C ARG A 91 -1.63 7.27 -16.27
N ASP A 92 -0.34 6.94 -16.24
CA ASP A 92 0.29 6.25 -15.12
C ASP A 92 0.31 7.13 -13.87
N ARG A 93 0.51 8.45 -14.03
CA ARG A 93 0.46 9.40 -12.92
C ARG A 93 -0.93 9.50 -12.30
N GLU A 94 -1.97 9.56 -13.12
CA GLU A 94 -3.36 9.63 -12.65
C GLU A 94 -3.77 8.34 -11.91
N ILE A 95 -3.38 7.17 -12.43
CA ILE A 95 -3.64 5.88 -11.78
C ILE A 95 -2.91 5.77 -10.43
N VAL A 96 -1.64 6.20 -10.38
CA VAL A 96 -0.84 6.19 -9.14
C VAL A 96 -1.41 7.17 -8.11
N GLU A 97 -1.86 8.35 -8.53
CA GLU A 97 -2.45 9.36 -7.64
C GLU A 97 -3.78 8.90 -7.05
N ALA A 98 -4.66 8.30 -7.87
CA ALA A 98 -5.94 7.74 -7.39
C ALA A 98 -5.74 6.57 -6.41
N ALA A 99 -4.78 5.68 -6.70
CA ALA A 99 -4.43 4.58 -5.81
C ALA A 99 -3.81 5.08 -4.49
N ALA A 100 -2.94 6.09 -4.55
CA ALA A 100 -2.32 6.71 -3.38
C ALA A 100 -3.36 7.38 -2.48
N ALA A 101 -4.32 8.12 -3.05
CA ALA A 101 -5.39 8.76 -2.29
C ALA A 101 -6.24 7.73 -1.50
N THR A 102 -6.57 6.61 -2.14
CA THR A 102 -7.31 5.51 -1.50
C THR A 102 -6.49 4.88 -0.38
N GLY A 103 -5.19 4.64 -0.62
CA GLY A 103 -4.27 4.11 0.39
C GLY A 103 -4.13 5.02 1.62
N VAL A 104 -4.03 6.34 1.41
CA VAL A 104 -3.97 7.33 2.49
C VAL A 104 -5.26 7.31 3.32
N ALA A 105 -6.44 7.26 2.68
CA ALA A 105 -7.71 7.20 3.39
C ALA A 105 -7.81 5.96 4.30
N VAL A 106 -7.38 4.80 3.81
CA VAL A 106 -7.34 3.56 4.61
C VAL A 106 -6.39 3.69 5.80
N VAL A 107 -5.18 4.22 5.58
CA VAL A 107 -4.21 4.40 6.68
C VAL A 107 -4.73 5.39 7.72
N MET A 108 -5.39 6.47 7.31
CA MET A 108 -5.98 7.43 8.23
C MET A 108 -7.14 6.82 9.03
N SER A 109 -7.97 5.98 8.40
CA SER A 109 -9.01 5.22 9.11
C SER A 109 -8.39 4.31 10.16
N HIS A 110 -7.40 3.50 9.78
CA HIS A 110 -6.72 2.61 10.74
C HIS A 110 -6.06 3.39 11.88
N ARG A 111 -5.44 4.54 11.61
CA ARG A 111 -4.86 5.40 12.66
C ARG A 111 -5.93 5.88 13.64
N ARG A 112 -7.11 6.27 13.14
CA ARG A 112 -8.25 6.67 13.97
C ARG A 112 -8.76 5.49 14.81
N ASP A 113 -8.90 4.32 14.21
CA ASP A 113 -9.38 3.12 14.89
C ASP A 113 -8.40 2.67 15.99
N VAL A 114 -7.10 2.69 15.70
CA VAL A 114 -6.04 2.40 16.68
C VAL A 114 -6.03 3.42 17.81
N ALA A 115 -6.23 4.71 17.52
CA ALA A 115 -6.32 5.74 18.55
C ALA A 115 -7.54 5.53 19.45
N ALA A 116 -8.70 5.19 18.87
CA ALA A 116 -9.92 4.88 19.62
C ALA A 116 -9.74 3.65 20.51
N ALA A 117 -9.18 2.56 19.97
CA ALA A 117 -8.89 1.35 20.73
C ALA A 117 -7.92 1.61 21.88
N ARG A 118 -6.88 2.41 21.65
CA ARG A 118 -5.96 2.85 22.71
C ARG A 118 -6.66 3.68 23.78
N GLY A 119 -7.57 4.58 23.40
CA GLY A 119 -8.36 5.36 24.34
C GLY A 119 -9.21 4.48 25.27
N ILE A 120 -9.91 3.49 24.70
CA ILE A 120 -10.70 2.54 25.48
C ILE A 120 -9.83 1.71 26.42
N ALA A 121 -8.70 1.21 25.93
CA ALA A 121 -7.74 0.47 26.75
C ALA A 121 -7.23 1.33 27.92
N SER A 122 -6.90 2.61 27.69
CA SER A 122 -6.50 3.53 28.75
C SER A 122 -7.60 3.76 29.79
N LEU A 123 -8.87 3.90 29.37
CA LEU A 123 -9.98 4.04 30.32
C LEU A 123 -10.14 2.80 31.20
N LEU A 124 -10.12 1.61 30.61
CA LEU A 124 -10.21 0.36 31.37
C LEU A 124 -9.02 0.18 32.33
N LEU A 125 -7.81 0.56 31.91
CA LEU A 125 -6.64 0.53 32.78
C LEU A 125 -6.76 1.50 33.95
N ASN A 126 -7.36 2.67 33.75
CA ASN A 126 -7.62 3.63 34.81
C ASN A 126 -8.67 3.08 35.80
N GLU A 127 -9.76 2.50 35.32
CA GLU A 127 -10.77 1.88 36.20
C GLU A 127 -10.19 0.76 37.06
N LEU A 128 -9.31 -0.08 36.47
CA LEU A 128 -8.60 -1.12 37.21
C LEU A 128 -7.63 -0.53 38.23
N HIS A 129 -6.97 0.59 37.90
CA HIS A 129 -6.08 1.29 38.82
C HIS A 129 -6.87 1.85 40.01
N ASP A 130 -7.97 2.55 39.79
CA ASP A 130 -8.80 3.12 40.85
C ASP A 130 -9.35 2.02 41.77
N ALA A 131 -9.88 0.93 41.20
CA ALA A 131 -10.35 -0.21 41.96
C ALA A 131 -9.25 -0.89 42.79
N SER A 132 -8.00 -0.85 42.35
CA SER A 132 -6.87 -1.39 43.12
C SER A 132 -6.50 -0.50 44.31
N GLN A 133 -6.65 0.82 44.18
CA GLN A 133 -6.38 1.77 45.27
C GLN A 133 -7.46 1.70 46.35
N ASP A 134 -8.72 1.52 45.96
CA ASP A 134 -9.85 1.39 46.90
C ASP A 134 -9.76 0.13 47.80
N ILE A 135 -9.02 -0.91 47.38
CA ILE A 135 -8.80 -2.13 48.19
C ILE A 135 -7.76 -1.89 49.30
N GLU A 136 -6.85 -0.94 49.11
CA GLU A 136 -5.77 -0.64 50.06
C GLU A 136 -6.16 0.40 51.13
N ALA A 137 -7.34 1.03 51.00
CA ALA A 137 -7.90 2.03 51.92
C ALA A 137 -8.87 1.42 52.96
#